data_AF-A0A1D1VK42-F1
#
_entry.id   AF-A0A1D1VK42-F1
#
_cell.length_a   1.000
_cell.length_b   1.000
_cell.length_c   1.000
_cell.angle_alpha   90.00
_cell.angle_beta   90.00
_cell.angle_gamma   90.00
#
_symmetry.space_group_name_H-M   'P 1'
#
loop_
_entity.id
_entity.type
_entity.pdbx_description
1 polymer ?
#
loop_
_entity_poly.entity_id
_entity_poly.type
_entity_poly.pdbx_seq_one_letter_code
_entity_poly.pdbx_strand_id
1 'polypeptide(L)'
;MQAALHSTLLHHTVAKMQSEYLPLGTWHQEGLDPNGAAFLRYIGQKEEVANLYSSHPVDLTFSKLPDGRYNMNITQKPINRSQDIPFTLDEENVNRHQSGKTITTIFHWDPQTSTLQSQTSSNDGLSWTIDYHFVGYTLTMTRTAPSVQSVVRHVYVPS
;
A
#
# COMPACT_ATOMS: atom_id res chain seq x y z
N MET A 1 -56.19 8.08 15.17
CA MET A 1 -55.36 7.14 14.39
C MET A 1 -54.29 7.99 13.70
N GLN A 2 -53.14 8.25 14.31
CA GLN A 2 -52.00 7.35 14.58
C GLN A 2 -51.22 7.00 13.28
N ALA A 3 -50.04 7.65 13.18
CA ALA A 3 -48.79 7.25 12.52
C ALA A 3 -48.78 6.78 11.05
N ALA A 4 -48.08 7.56 10.20
CA ALA A 4 -47.00 7.05 9.33
C ALA A 4 -46.19 8.21 8.75
N LEU A 5 -45.35 8.82 9.60
CA LEU A 5 -44.08 9.41 9.19
C LEU A 5 -43.06 8.26 9.10
N HIS A 6 -42.16 8.35 8.12
CA HIS A 6 -40.93 7.57 7.92
C HIS A 6 -40.95 6.43 6.90
N SER A 7 -39.79 6.31 6.25
CA SER A 7 -39.38 5.31 5.27
C SER A 7 -39.80 5.66 3.85
N THR A 8 -38.99 6.36 3.04
CA THR A 8 -37.74 5.80 2.54
C THR A 8 -36.85 6.92 2.02
N LEU A 9 -36.08 7.52 2.93
CA LEU A 9 -35.00 8.45 2.65
C LEU A 9 -33.68 7.70 2.95
N LEU A 10 -33.44 6.61 2.21
CA LEU A 10 -32.25 5.75 2.35
C LEU A 10 -31.59 5.46 1.00
N HIS A 11 -31.63 6.42 0.08
CA HIS A 11 -30.70 6.49 -1.04
C HIS A 11 -29.76 7.70 -0.93
N HIS A 12 -29.61 8.26 0.28
CA HIS A 12 -28.54 9.21 0.53
C HIS A 12 -27.22 8.45 0.55
N THR A 13 -26.63 8.39 -0.65
CA THR A 13 -25.25 8.82 -0.84
C THR A 13 -24.30 8.12 0.12
N VAL A 14 -23.86 6.91 -0.25
CA VAL A 14 -22.45 6.56 -0.01
C VAL A 14 -21.66 7.53 -0.89
N ALA A 15 -21.57 8.78 -0.46
CA ALA A 15 -20.64 9.73 -1.01
C ALA A 15 -19.29 9.05 -0.81
N LYS A 16 -18.65 8.69 -1.94
CA LYS A 16 -17.21 8.48 -1.96
C LYS A 16 -16.64 9.66 -1.19
N MET A 17 -16.16 9.44 0.03
CA MET A 17 -15.24 10.37 0.66
C MET A 17 -13.96 10.28 -0.16
N GLN A 18 -13.95 10.95 -1.33
CA GLN A 18 -12.72 11.26 -2.04
C GLN A 18 -12.02 12.28 -1.15
N SER A 19 -11.16 11.77 -0.28
CA SER A 19 -10.29 12.61 0.53
C SER A 19 -9.29 13.26 -0.41
N GLU A 20 -9.17 14.59 -0.36
CA GLU A 20 -8.10 15.31 -1.06
C GLU A 20 -6.71 14.86 -0.57
N TYR A 21 -6.66 14.28 0.64
CA TYR A 21 -5.45 13.83 1.31
C TYR A 21 -5.32 12.31 1.32
N LEU A 22 -4.07 11.83 1.33
CA LEU A 22 -3.74 10.43 1.55
C LEU A 22 -4.33 9.93 2.89
N PRO A 23 -5.10 8.83 2.91
CA PRO A 23 -5.59 8.23 4.15
C PRO A 23 -4.45 7.79 5.08
N LEU A 24 -4.54 8.17 6.35
CA LEU A 24 -3.57 7.81 7.39
C LEU A 24 -4.12 6.71 8.31
N GLY A 25 -3.21 5.97 8.95
CA GLY A 25 -3.52 4.91 9.91
C GLY A 25 -3.04 3.53 9.44
N THR A 26 -3.45 2.50 10.19
CA THR A 26 -2.99 1.11 10.00
C THR A 26 -4.02 0.29 9.23
N TRP A 27 -3.52 -0.53 8.32
CA TRP A 27 -4.26 -1.43 7.44
C TRP A 27 -3.71 -2.85 7.60
N HIS A 28 -4.53 -3.76 8.10
CA HIS A 28 -4.18 -5.18 8.30
C HIS A 28 -4.46 -5.99 7.03
N GLN A 29 -3.47 -6.73 6.54
CA GLN A 29 -3.67 -7.65 5.41
C GLN A 29 -4.63 -8.78 5.77
N GLU A 30 -5.56 -9.05 4.86
CA GLU A 30 -6.41 -10.24 4.91
C GLU A 30 -5.84 -11.36 4.05
N GLY A 31 -5.64 -12.52 4.68
CA GLY A 31 -5.13 -13.71 4.00
C GLY A 31 -3.67 -13.57 3.54
N LEU A 32 -3.21 -14.55 2.76
CA LEU A 32 -1.88 -14.54 2.16
C LEU A 32 -1.99 -14.19 0.68
N ASP A 33 -0.97 -13.50 0.19
CA ASP A 33 -0.83 -13.16 -1.22
C ASP A 33 -0.20 -14.35 -1.97
N PRO A 34 -0.94 -15.07 -2.84
CA PRO A 34 -0.44 -16.26 -3.52
C PRO A 34 0.73 -15.97 -4.46
N ASN A 35 0.84 -14.72 -4.94
CA ASN A 35 1.91 -14.29 -5.84
C ASN A 35 2.98 -13.45 -5.12
N GLY A 36 2.88 -13.29 -3.79
CA GLY A 36 3.79 -12.46 -3.00
C GLY A 36 5.24 -12.93 -3.08
N ALA A 37 5.48 -14.25 -3.01
CA ALA A 37 6.82 -14.80 -3.12
C ALA A 37 7.45 -14.54 -4.49
N ALA A 38 6.66 -14.70 -5.55
CA ALA A 38 7.11 -14.47 -6.92
C ALA A 38 7.45 -13.00 -7.16
N PHE A 39 6.62 -12.08 -6.65
CA PHE A 39 6.90 -10.65 -6.70
C PHE A 39 8.17 -10.27 -5.92
N LEU A 40 8.33 -10.78 -4.70
CA LEU A 40 9.50 -10.51 -3.87
C LEU A 40 10.80 -11.01 -4.53
N ARG A 41 10.77 -12.19 -5.16
CA ARG A 41 11.89 -12.70 -5.96
C ARG A 41 12.19 -11.80 -7.15
N TYR A 42 11.16 -11.33 -7.87
CA TYR A 42 11.34 -10.42 -9.00
C TYR A 42 12.10 -9.14 -8.60
N ILE A 43 11.75 -8.53 -7.46
CA ILE A 43 12.42 -7.31 -6.98
C ILE A 43 13.80 -7.58 -6.35
N GLY A 44 14.30 -8.82 -6.39
CA GLY A 44 15.64 -9.21 -6.01
C GLY A 44 15.80 -9.80 -4.60
N GLN A 45 14.71 -10.18 -3.92
CA GLN A 45 14.82 -10.94 -2.68
C GLN A 45 15.30 -12.36 -2.95
N LYS A 46 16.18 -12.88 -2.08
CA LYS A 46 16.57 -14.30 -2.11
C LYS A 46 15.34 -15.18 -1.89
N GLU A 47 15.34 -16.37 -2.47
CA GLU A 47 14.19 -17.30 -2.44
C GLU A 47 13.68 -17.58 -1.02
N GLU A 48 14.57 -17.90 -0.09
CA GLU A 48 14.23 -18.17 1.32
C GLU A 48 13.56 -16.96 1.99
N VAL A 49 14.07 -15.76 1.72
CA VAL A 49 13.53 -14.50 2.26
C VAL A 49 12.17 -14.20 1.65
N ALA A 50 12.03 -14.38 0.33
CA ALA A 50 10.77 -14.18 -0.37
C ALA A 50 9.68 -15.12 0.17
N ASN A 51 10.00 -16.40 0.37
CA ASN A 51 9.08 -17.40 0.91
C ASN A 51 8.72 -17.12 2.38
N LEU A 52 9.70 -16.69 3.20
CA LEU A 52 9.46 -16.30 4.58
C LEU A 52 8.53 -15.06 4.67
N TYR A 53 8.78 -14.05 3.86
CA TYR A 53 7.96 -12.83 3.89
C TYR A 53 6.57 -13.05 3.30
N SER A 54 6.41 -13.86 2.26
CA SER A 54 5.10 -14.12 1.66
C SER A 54 4.20 -15.05 2.47
N SER A 55 4.78 -15.81 3.41
CA SER A 55 4.02 -16.73 4.28
C SER A 55 3.38 -16.05 5.48
N HIS A 56 3.56 -14.75 5.65
CA HIS A 56 3.02 -13.97 6.76
C HIS A 56 2.28 -12.72 6.26
N PRO A 57 1.15 -12.37 6.87
CA PRO A 57 0.44 -11.14 6.52
C PRO A 57 1.31 -9.90 6.79
N VAL A 58 1.08 -8.87 5.98
CA VAL A 58 1.76 -7.58 6.05
C VAL A 58 0.79 -6.51 6.53
N ASP A 59 1.20 -5.74 7.53
CA ASP A 59 0.46 -4.55 7.94
C ASP A 59 1.10 -3.32 7.32
N LEU A 60 0.27 -2.41 6.83
CA LEU A 60 0.70 -1.14 6.27
C LEU A 60 0.21 -0.02 7.17
N THR A 61 1.12 0.84 7.63
CA THR A 61 0.76 2.05 8.38
C THR A 61 1.22 3.28 7.62
N PHE A 62 0.27 4.14 7.25
CA PHE A 62 0.57 5.44 6.64
C PHE A 62 0.49 6.52 7.71
N SER A 63 1.55 7.31 7.84
CA SER A 63 1.61 8.42 8.79
C SER A 63 2.23 9.66 8.15
N LYS A 64 2.05 10.81 8.81
CA LYS A 64 2.70 12.07 8.44
C LYS A 64 3.77 12.41 9.47
N LEU A 65 4.98 12.66 9.00
CA LEU A 65 6.12 13.06 9.81
C LEU A 65 6.03 14.55 10.18
N PRO A 66 6.71 14.99 11.26
CA PRO A 66 6.69 16.40 11.70
C PRO A 66 7.21 17.39 10.65
N ASP A 67 8.07 16.94 9.74
CA ASP A 67 8.65 17.72 8.65
C ASP A 67 7.74 17.80 7.41
N GLY A 68 6.52 17.27 7.49
CA GLY A 68 5.53 17.30 6.42
C GLY A 68 5.61 16.13 5.43
N ARG A 69 6.68 15.33 5.47
CA ARG A 69 6.79 14.10 4.67
C ARG A 69 5.81 13.03 5.14
N TYR A 70 5.49 12.08 4.28
CA TYR A 70 4.78 10.88 4.66
C TYR A 70 5.76 9.78 5.07
N ASN A 71 5.28 8.81 5.83
CA ASN A 71 5.98 7.56 6.11
C ASN A 71 5.01 6.39 5.89
N MET A 72 5.46 5.40 5.11
CA MET A 72 4.82 4.11 5.01
C MET A 72 5.63 3.10 5.81
N ASN A 73 5.07 2.61 6.91
CA ASN A 73 5.64 1.55 7.70
C ASN A 73 5.04 0.20 7.27
N ILE A 74 5.90 -0.76 6.95
CA ILE A 74 5.56 -2.13 6.59
C ILE A 74 5.95 -3.03 7.76
N THR A 75 4.98 -3.69 8.38
CA THR A 75 5.24 -4.61 9.51
C THR A 75 4.74 -6.02 9.26
N GLN A 76 5.46 -7.00 9.81
CA GLN A 76 5.08 -8.41 9.83
C GLN A 76 5.40 -8.96 11.21
N LYS A 77 4.44 -8.80 12.14
CA LYS A 77 4.60 -9.14 13.56
C LYS A 77 5.09 -10.58 13.80
N PRO A 78 4.59 -11.63 13.10
CA PRO A 78 5.01 -13.00 13.38
C PRO A 78 6.51 -13.25 13.19
N ILE A 79 7.18 -12.45 12.35
CA ILE A 79 8.62 -12.56 12.06
C ILE A 79 9.41 -11.33 12.54
N ASN A 80 8.82 -10.49 13.40
CA ASN A 80 9.43 -9.28 13.95
C ASN A 80 10.08 -8.36 12.92
N ARG A 81 9.48 -8.26 11.73
CA ARG A 81 9.96 -7.37 10.66
C ARG A 81 9.21 -6.05 10.69
N SER A 82 9.96 -4.95 10.60
CA SER A 82 9.45 -3.59 10.43
C SER A 82 10.36 -2.84 9.45
N GLN A 83 9.77 -2.06 8.54
CA GLN A 83 10.50 -1.22 7.61
C GLN A 83 9.75 0.10 7.44
N ASP A 84 10.43 1.21 7.75
CA ASP A 84 9.96 2.56 7.46
C ASP A 84 10.42 3.01 6.08
N ILE A 85 9.51 3.63 5.34
CA ILE A 85 9.73 4.18 4.01
C ILE A 85 9.22 5.62 4.04
N PRO A 86 10.07 6.61 4.37
CA PRO A 86 9.70 8.01 4.28
C PRO A 86 9.60 8.42 2.81
N PHE A 87 8.64 9.27 2.46
CA PHE A 87 8.48 9.79 1.10
C PHE A 87 7.81 11.17 1.09
N THR A 88 8.13 11.95 0.06
CA THR A 88 7.35 13.12 -0.35
C THR A 88 6.56 12.74 -1.60
N LEU A 89 5.33 13.23 -1.73
CA LEU A 89 4.55 12.98 -2.94
C LEU A 89 5.21 13.70 -4.13
N ASP A 90 5.22 13.03 -5.28
CA ASP A 90 5.72 13.53 -6.56
C ASP A 90 7.22 13.87 -6.59
N GLU A 91 7.97 13.45 -5.57
CA GLU A 91 9.43 13.58 -5.51
C GLU A 91 10.10 12.20 -5.62
N GLU A 92 11.28 12.18 -6.24
CA GLU A 92 12.10 10.99 -6.30
C GLU A 92 12.72 10.66 -4.94
N ASN A 93 12.48 9.45 -4.46
CA ASN A 93 13.21 8.85 -3.35
C ASN A 93 14.26 7.87 -3.89
N VAL A 94 15.53 8.27 -3.78
CA VAL A 94 16.66 7.51 -4.30
C VAL A 94 17.37 6.76 -3.17
N ASN A 95 17.33 5.43 -3.23
CA ASN A 95 18.04 4.55 -2.31
C ASN A 95 19.23 3.90 -3.01
N ARG A 96 20.44 4.13 -2.47
CA ARG A 96 21.68 3.52 -2.96
C ARG A 96 22.11 2.39 -2.04
N HIS A 97 22.09 1.17 -2.55
CA HIS A 97 22.63 0.02 -1.84
C HIS A 97 24.16 -0.03 -1.94
N GLN A 98 24.78 -0.65 -0.93
CA GLN A 98 26.24 -0.90 -0.91
C GLN A 98 26.73 -1.75 -2.09
N SER A 99 25.83 -2.52 -2.72
CA SER A 99 26.11 -3.26 -3.95
C SER A 99 26.24 -2.40 -5.21
N GLY A 100 26.04 -1.07 -5.11
CA GLY A 100 25.98 -0.16 -6.27
C GLY A 100 24.60 -0.13 -6.96
N LYS A 101 23.66 -0.96 -6.51
CA LYS A 101 22.26 -0.90 -6.97
C LYS A 101 21.61 0.39 -6.47
N THR A 102 21.09 1.18 -7.41
CA THR A 102 20.30 2.37 -7.13
C THR A 102 18.86 2.06 -7.44
N ILE A 103 17.98 2.29 -6.47
CA ILE A 103 16.53 2.14 -6.58
C ILE A 103 15.92 3.53 -6.46
N THR A 104 15.20 3.96 -7.49
CA THR A 104 14.44 5.22 -7.49
C THR A 104 12.97 4.90 -7.39
N THR A 105 12.29 5.50 -6.41
CA THR A 105 10.85 5.34 -6.21
C THR A 105 10.17 6.70 -6.18
N ILE A 106 9.04 6.84 -6.88
CA ILE A 106 8.16 8.01 -6.81
C ILE A 106 6.81 7.56 -6.27
N PHE A 107 6.23 8.34 -5.37
CA PHE A 107 4.88 8.14 -4.86
C PHE A 107 3.96 9.25 -5.35
N HIS A 108 2.89 8.89 -6.04
CA HIS A 108 1.89 9.84 -6.56
C HIS A 108 0.53 9.54 -5.93
N TRP A 109 -0.14 10.57 -5.40
CA TRP A 109 -1.50 10.43 -4.86
C TRP A 109 -2.51 11.03 -5.83
N ASP A 110 -3.42 10.19 -6.32
CA ASP A 110 -4.58 10.64 -7.08
C ASP A 110 -5.84 10.60 -6.19
N PRO A 111 -6.35 11.76 -5.75
CA PRO A 111 -7.56 11.83 -4.92
C PRO A 111 -8.83 11.44 -5.69
N GLN A 112 -8.87 11.56 -7.02
CA GLN A 112 -10.05 11.22 -7.82
C GLN A 112 -10.28 9.71 -7.85
N THR A 113 -9.21 8.94 -7.99
CA THR A 113 -9.26 7.48 -7.92
C THR A 113 -9.00 6.95 -6.51
N SER A 114 -8.70 7.82 -5.55
CA SER A 114 -8.30 7.44 -4.19
C SER A 114 -7.18 6.39 -4.20
N THR A 115 -6.17 6.62 -5.05
CA THR A 115 -5.07 5.69 -5.27
C THR A 115 -3.73 6.35 -5.00
N LEU A 116 -2.93 5.75 -4.13
CA LEU A 116 -1.51 6.06 -4.01
C LEU A 116 -0.76 5.09 -4.94
N GLN A 117 -0.11 5.61 -5.96
CA GLN A 117 0.74 4.81 -6.83
C GLN A 117 2.20 4.98 -6.41
N SER A 118 2.91 3.85 -6.30
CA SER A 118 4.35 3.79 -6.16
C SER A 118 4.96 3.26 -7.44
N GLN A 119 5.81 4.04 -8.10
CA GLN A 119 6.56 3.61 -9.27
C GLN A 119 8.02 3.45 -8.88
N THR A 120 8.58 2.27 -9.10
CA THR A 120 9.98 1.99 -8.76
C THR A 120 10.73 1.48 -9.97
N SER A 121 11.96 1.98 -10.13
CA SER A 121 12.93 1.47 -11.09
C SER A 121 14.31 1.34 -10.45
N SER A 122 15.16 0.50 -11.02
CA SER A 122 16.56 0.42 -10.65
C SER A 122 17.50 0.47 -11.84
N ASN A 123 18.75 0.86 -11.57
CA ASN A 123 19.80 1.01 -12.59
C ASN A 123 20.24 -0.31 -13.25
N ASP A 124 19.79 -1.46 -12.73
CA ASP A 124 19.95 -2.79 -13.33
C ASP A 124 18.81 -3.15 -14.32
N GLY A 125 17.89 -2.22 -14.59
CA GLY A 125 16.80 -2.38 -15.55
C GLY A 125 15.51 -2.98 -14.99
N LEU A 126 15.46 -3.31 -13.70
CA LEU A 126 14.21 -3.75 -13.07
C LEU A 126 13.27 -2.57 -12.83
N SER A 127 11.97 -2.81 -13.00
CA SER A 127 10.92 -1.84 -12.68
C SER A 127 9.65 -2.55 -12.25
N TRP A 128 8.90 -1.90 -11.37
CA TRP A 128 7.61 -2.38 -10.89
C TRP A 128 6.76 -1.22 -10.38
N THR A 129 5.46 -1.45 -10.28
CA THR A 129 4.50 -0.52 -9.70
C THR A 129 3.75 -1.18 -8.54
N ILE A 130 3.35 -0.37 -7.57
CA ILE A 130 2.46 -0.77 -6.50
C ILE A 130 1.36 0.28 -6.37
N ASP A 131 0.12 -0.12 -6.64
CA ASP A 131 -1.06 0.73 -6.48
C ASP A 131 -1.76 0.37 -5.17
N TYR A 132 -1.94 1.36 -4.30
CA TYR A 132 -2.70 1.27 -3.06
C TYR A 132 -4.02 1.99 -3.25
N HIS A 133 -5.09 1.25 -3.53
CA HIS A 133 -6.41 1.80 -3.79
C HIS A 133 -7.28 1.75 -2.53
N PHE A 134 -7.73 2.91 -2.06
CA PHE A 134 -8.47 3.08 -0.82
C PHE A 134 -9.96 3.24 -1.09
N VAL A 135 -10.79 2.39 -0.49
CA VAL A 135 -12.25 2.47 -0.58
C VAL A 135 -12.88 2.17 0.78
N GLY A 136 -13.40 3.20 1.44
CA GLY A 136 -13.98 3.08 2.79
C GLY A 136 -12.95 2.54 3.79
N TYR A 137 -13.29 1.44 4.46
CA TYR A 137 -12.40 0.74 5.40
C TYR A 137 -11.54 -0.33 4.74
N THR A 138 -11.33 -0.25 3.42
CA THR A 138 -10.53 -1.23 2.67
C THR A 138 -9.40 -0.58 1.88
N LEU A 139 -8.26 -1.25 1.83
CA LEU A 139 -7.14 -0.93 0.96
C LEU A 139 -6.82 -2.16 0.11
N THR A 140 -6.84 -2.01 -1.20
CA THR A 140 -6.35 -3.05 -2.12
C THR A 140 -4.98 -2.66 -2.61
N MET A 141 -3.97 -3.48 -2.33
CA MET A 141 -2.62 -3.33 -2.86
C MET A 141 -2.47 -4.22 -4.08
N THR A 142 -2.19 -3.62 -5.23
CA THR A 142 -1.86 -4.31 -6.48
C THR A 142 -0.40 -4.07 -6.81
N ARG A 143 0.38 -5.14 -6.90
CA ARG A 143 1.80 -5.12 -7.25
C ARG A 143 1.96 -5.63 -8.67
N THR A 144 2.57 -4.85 -9.54
CA THR A 144 2.75 -5.21 -10.95
C THR A 144 4.21 -5.14 -11.34
N ALA A 145 4.70 -6.23 -11.90
CA ALA A 145 6.00 -6.34 -12.54
C ALA A 145 5.82 -7.10 -13.88
N PRO A 146 6.76 -7.01 -14.83
CA PRO A 146 6.64 -7.60 -16.17
C PRO A 146 6.14 -9.05 -16.26
N SER A 147 6.49 -9.89 -15.28
CA SER A 147 6.14 -11.32 -15.27
C SER A 147 5.26 -11.75 -14.10
N VAL A 148 4.83 -10.82 -13.24
CA VAL A 148 4.06 -11.15 -12.04
C VAL A 148 3.14 -10.01 -11.64
N GLN A 149 1.89 -10.36 -11.39
CA GLN A 149 0.92 -9.49 -10.73
C GLN A 149 0.48 -10.14 -9.42
N SER A 150 0.47 -9.35 -8.35
CA SER A 150 0.00 -9.76 -7.02
C SER A 150 -1.08 -8.77 -6.57
N VAL A 151 -2.15 -9.29 -5.97
CA VAL A 151 -3.27 -8.48 -5.47
C VAL A 151 -3.62 -8.97 -4.09
N VAL A 152 -3.70 -8.05 -3.13
CA VAL A 152 -4.00 -8.39 -1.75
C VAL A 152 -4.80 -7.28 -1.07
N ARG A 153 -5.80 -7.69 -0.29
CA ARG A 153 -6.70 -6.79 0.44
C ARG A 153 -6.21 -6.56 1.86
N HIS A 154 -6.41 -5.34 2.34
CA HIS A 154 -6.18 -4.92 3.71
C HIS A 154 -7.44 -4.23 4.25
N VAL A 155 -7.63 -4.28 5.56
CA VAL A 155 -8.73 -3.64 6.28
C VAL A 155 -8.21 -2.62 7.27
N TYR A 156 -8.89 -1.49 7.36
CA TYR A 156 -8.54 -0.42 8.29
C TYR A 156 -8.71 -0.88 9.74
N VAL A 157 -7.78 -0.47 10.59
CA VAL A 157 -7.79 -0.74 12.02
C VAL A 157 -7.93 0.60 12.74
N PRO A 158 -9.10 0.89 13.34
CA PRO A 158 -9.24 2.04 14.19
C PRO A 158 -8.30 1.92 15.39
N SER A 159 -7.49 2.95 15.62
CA SER A 159 -6.68 3.12 16.84
C SER A 159 -7.53 3.48 18.04
#